data_AF-A0A9E3TZT7-F1
#
_entry.id   AF-A0A9E3TZT7-F1
#
_cell.length_a   1.000
_cell.length_b   1.000
_cell.length_c   1.000
_cell.angle_alpha   90.00
_cell.angle_beta   90.00
_cell.angle_gamma   90.00
#
_symmetry.space_group_name_H-M   'P 1'
#
loop_
_entity.id
_entity.type
_entity.pdbx_description
1 polymer ?
#
loop_
_entity_poly.entity_id
_entity_poly.type
_entity_poly.pdbx_seq_one_letter_code
_entity_poly.pdbx_strand_id
1 'polypeptide(L)'
;MQLSDNFGDRLAAAVQRCGTATLVGLDPRLEQLPAPLAPQSASCQDVAEAFYVFCKEIIDVVAPLVPAVKPQAAFFEQYGAPGMHALARVIDYARANGLLVILDGKRNDIGSTATAYAEGWLGRPGESAWGADALTVSPYLGDDSLTPFVTIACERGAGLFVLVKTSNPGGRMLQDLTVEGKSIYQRVGEHVEQLSLAHV
;
A
#
# COMPACT_ATOMS: atom_id res chain seq x y z
N MET A 1 -27.41 -10.89 1.22
CA MET A 1 -26.08 -11.37 0.81
C MET A 1 -25.10 -10.78 1.80
N GLN A 2 -24.52 -11.59 2.68
CA GLN A 2 -23.44 -11.12 3.55
C GLN A 2 -22.28 -10.79 2.60
N LEU A 3 -21.93 -9.50 2.47
CA LEU A 3 -20.69 -9.10 1.79
C LEU A 3 -19.55 -9.86 2.50
N SER A 4 -18.69 -10.52 1.74
CA SER A 4 -17.54 -11.16 2.36
C SER A 4 -16.62 -10.07 2.91
N ASP A 5 -15.96 -10.32 4.05
CA ASP A 5 -15.06 -9.33 4.68
C ASP A 5 -13.74 -9.13 3.91
N ASN A 6 -13.60 -9.71 2.72
CA ASN A 6 -12.38 -9.60 1.94
C ASN A 6 -12.20 -8.18 1.36
N PHE A 7 -10.95 -7.81 1.07
CA PHE A 7 -10.59 -6.48 0.60
C PHE A 7 -11.28 -6.10 -0.71
N GLY A 8 -11.45 -7.04 -1.65
CA GLY A 8 -12.08 -6.80 -2.94
C GLY A 8 -13.53 -6.33 -2.80
N ASP A 9 -14.32 -7.03 -1.99
CA ASP A 9 -15.72 -6.67 -1.70
C ASP A 9 -15.82 -5.33 -0.97
N ARG A 10 -14.95 -5.11 0.05
CA ARG A 10 -14.89 -3.84 0.76
C ARG A 10 -14.54 -2.68 -0.16
N LEU A 11 -13.58 -2.86 -1.08
CA LEU A 11 -13.20 -1.85 -2.06
C LEU A 11 -14.32 -1.59 -3.07
N ALA A 12 -14.96 -2.64 -3.60
CA ALA A 12 -16.08 -2.50 -4.53
C ALA A 12 -17.25 -1.73 -3.89
N ALA A 13 -17.60 -2.06 -2.65
CA ALA A 13 -18.64 -1.35 -1.89
C ALA A 13 -18.26 0.11 -1.64
N ALA A 14 -17.00 0.40 -1.30
CA ALA A 14 -16.52 1.76 -1.09
C ALA A 14 -16.54 2.58 -2.40
N VAL A 15 -16.14 1.99 -3.52
CA VAL A 15 -16.20 2.62 -4.86
C VAL A 15 -17.64 2.95 -5.23
N GLN A 16 -18.57 2.03 -5.01
CA GLN A 16 -20.00 2.25 -5.26
C GLN A 16 -20.56 3.37 -4.38
N ARG A 17 -20.22 3.38 -3.08
CA ARG A 17 -20.65 4.41 -2.12
C ARG A 17 -20.15 5.80 -2.52
N CYS A 18 -18.89 5.92 -2.91
CA CYS A 18 -18.28 7.20 -3.28
C CYS A 18 -18.59 7.62 -4.72
N GLY A 19 -19.12 6.72 -5.56
CA GLY A 19 -19.37 6.98 -6.98
C GLY A 19 -18.09 7.18 -7.80
N THR A 20 -16.93 6.75 -7.29
CA THR A 20 -15.62 6.92 -7.93
C THR A 20 -14.64 5.84 -7.52
N ALA A 21 -13.74 5.48 -8.44
CA ALA A 21 -12.58 4.62 -8.18
C ALA A 21 -11.30 5.43 -7.88
N THR A 22 -11.38 6.76 -7.83
CA THR A 22 -10.24 7.62 -7.51
C THR A 22 -9.77 7.36 -6.08
N LEU A 23 -8.48 7.10 -5.89
CA LEU A 23 -7.83 7.11 -4.58
C LEU A 23 -6.88 8.30 -4.48
N VAL A 24 -6.57 8.71 -3.25
CA VAL A 24 -5.61 9.81 -3.00
C VAL A 24 -4.28 9.24 -2.52
N GLY A 25 -3.19 9.60 -3.21
CA GLY A 25 -1.84 9.28 -2.77
C GLY A 25 -1.39 10.18 -1.62
N LEU A 26 -0.79 9.60 -0.58
CA LEU A 26 -0.25 10.34 0.56
C LEU A 26 1.27 10.23 0.54
N ASP A 27 1.87 11.11 -0.26
CA ASP A 27 3.28 11.09 -0.65
C ASP A 27 3.96 12.40 -0.23
N PRO A 28 3.98 12.75 1.08
CA PRO A 28 4.45 14.04 1.55
C PRO A 28 5.92 14.28 1.20
N ARG A 29 6.23 15.51 0.79
CA ARG A 29 7.59 15.95 0.48
C ARG A 29 7.85 17.28 1.16
N LEU A 30 9.00 17.40 1.82
CA LEU A 30 9.35 18.57 2.63
C LEU A 30 9.28 19.85 1.80
N GLU A 31 9.77 19.82 0.58
CA GLU A 31 9.79 20.94 -0.36
C GLU A 31 8.41 21.32 -0.94
N GLN A 32 7.40 20.46 -0.75
CA GLN A 32 6.03 20.67 -1.22
C GLN A 32 5.05 20.98 -0.08
N LEU A 33 5.51 20.98 1.16
CA LEU A 33 4.65 21.33 2.29
C LEU A 33 4.23 22.80 2.20
N PRO A 34 2.92 23.10 2.40
CA PRO A 34 2.46 24.48 2.54
C PRO A 34 3.19 25.19 3.68
N ALA A 35 3.47 26.48 3.53
CA ALA A 35 4.19 27.26 4.54
C ALA A 35 3.61 27.15 5.97
N PRO A 36 2.27 27.11 6.19
CA PRO A 36 1.70 26.91 7.52
C PRO A 36 2.02 25.55 8.16
N LEU A 37 2.40 24.55 7.36
CA LEU A 37 2.74 23.19 7.77
C LEU A 37 4.24 22.93 7.70
N ALA A 38 5.06 23.96 7.50
CA ALA A 38 6.51 23.82 7.54
C ALA A 38 6.94 23.27 8.92
N PRO A 39 7.91 22.34 8.96
CA PRO A 39 8.37 21.80 10.22
C PRO A 39 9.09 22.87 11.05
N GLN A 40 9.05 22.72 12.36
CA GLN A 40 9.69 23.68 13.30
C GLN A 40 11.22 23.70 13.15
N SER A 41 11.81 22.57 12.76
CA SER A 41 13.23 22.45 12.43
C SER A 41 13.44 21.37 11.36
N ALA A 42 14.69 21.19 10.92
CA ALA A 42 15.07 20.13 10.00
C ALA A 42 15.23 18.75 10.67
N SER A 43 14.86 18.61 11.96
CA SER A 43 14.96 17.33 12.66
C SER A 43 14.01 16.29 12.06
N CYS A 44 14.40 15.00 12.08
CA CYS A 44 13.52 13.92 11.59
C CYS A 44 12.18 13.89 12.35
N GLN A 45 12.18 14.27 13.63
CA GLN A 45 10.97 14.33 14.45
C GLN A 45 10.01 15.42 13.97
N ASP A 46 10.50 16.63 13.73
CA ASP A 46 9.66 17.76 13.32
C ASP A 46 9.14 17.59 11.90
N VAL A 47 9.96 17.03 11.00
CA VAL A 47 9.52 16.73 9.64
C VAL A 47 8.47 15.61 9.63
N ALA A 48 8.66 14.56 10.43
CA ALA A 48 7.68 13.49 10.54
C ALA A 48 6.33 13.99 11.11
N GLU A 49 6.34 14.89 12.10
CA GLU A 49 5.11 15.49 12.61
C GLU A 49 4.42 16.35 11.54
N ALA A 50 5.18 17.18 10.81
CA ALA A 50 4.64 17.96 9.70
C ALA A 50 4.01 17.07 8.61
N PHE A 51 4.64 15.93 8.31
CA PHE A 51 4.12 14.95 7.36
C PHE A 51 2.82 14.32 7.84
N TYR A 52 2.74 13.97 9.12
CA TYR A 52 1.50 13.47 9.71
C TYR A 52 0.38 14.51 9.63
N VAL A 53 0.62 15.74 10.07
CA VAL A 53 -0.40 16.82 10.06
C VAL A 53 -0.87 17.09 8.64
N PHE A 54 0.06 17.18 7.68
CA PHE A 54 -0.28 17.36 6.27
C PHE A 54 -1.17 16.23 5.72
N CYS A 55 -0.80 14.97 5.97
CA CYS A 55 -1.60 13.83 5.52
C CYS A 55 -2.97 13.78 6.22
N LYS A 56 -3.02 14.12 7.51
CA LYS A 56 -4.26 14.21 8.29
C LYS A 56 -5.22 15.24 7.70
N GLU A 57 -4.74 16.45 7.38
CA GLU A 57 -5.56 17.49 6.77
C GLU A 57 -6.06 17.10 5.38
N ILE A 58 -5.26 16.38 4.59
CA ILE A 58 -5.74 15.79 3.33
C ILE A 58 -6.86 14.79 3.60
N ILE A 59 -6.66 13.86 4.55
CA ILE A 59 -7.67 12.84 4.92
C ILE A 59 -8.99 13.51 5.32
N ASP A 60 -8.95 14.56 6.15
CA ASP A 60 -10.14 15.29 6.59
C ASP A 60 -10.99 15.80 5.41
N VAL A 61 -10.34 16.22 4.33
CA VAL A 61 -11.00 16.73 3.12
C VAL A 61 -11.49 15.59 2.23
N VAL A 62 -10.71 14.53 2.05
CA VAL A 62 -10.96 13.51 1.02
C VAL A 62 -11.76 12.32 1.52
N ALA A 63 -11.82 12.06 2.83
CA ALA A 63 -12.56 10.94 3.44
C ALA A 63 -14.00 10.76 2.91
N PRO A 64 -14.83 11.82 2.76
CA PRO A 64 -16.17 11.66 2.22
C PRO A 64 -16.21 11.45 0.68
N LEU A 65 -15.10 11.67 -0.02
CA LEU A 65 -15.05 11.74 -1.49
C LEU A 65 -14.45 10.51 -2.16
N VAL A 66 -13.54 9.80 -1.49
CA VAL A 66 -12.79 8.69 -2.08
C VAL A 66 -12.94 7.39 -1.29
N PRO A 67 -12.87 6.22 -1.95
CA PRO A 67 -12.91 4.91 -1.27
C PRO A 67 -11.67 4.61 -0.43
N ALA A 68 -10.51 5.15 -0.84
CA ALA A 68 -9.22 4.73 -0.31
C ALA A 68 -8.15 5.83 -0.40
N VAL A 69 -7.12 5.67 0.44
CA VAL A 69 -5.85 6.41 0.34
C VAL A 69 -4.69 5.44 0.16
N LYS A 70 -3.60 5.93 -0.44
CA LYS A 70 -2.40 5.15 -0.73
C LYS A 70 -1.13 5.84 -0.24
N PRO A 71 -0.75 5.71 1.04
CA PRO A 71 0.52 6.26 1.52
C PRO A 71 1.71 5.54 0.90
N GLN A 72 2.73 6.30 0.48
CA GLN A 72 4.00 5.78 -0.04
C GLN A 72 5.04 5.72 1.08
N ALA A 73 5.39 4.51 1.51
CA ALA A 73 6.20 4.27 2.69
C ALA A 73 7.59 4.94 2.63
N ALA A 74 8.20 5.04 1.45
CA ALA A 74 9.53 5.62 1.27
C ALA A 74 9.66 7.07 1.80
N PHE A 75 8.61 7.88 1.66
CA PHE A 75 8.63 9.27 2.14
C PHE A 75 8.63 9.39 3.67
N PHE A 76 8.16 8.35 4.35
CA PHE A 76 8.19 8.25 5.80
C PHE A 76 9.49 7.57 6.27
N GLU A 77 9.91 6.50 5.60
CA GLU A 77 11.15 5.77 5.88
C GLU A 77 12.39 6.67 5.89
N GLN A 78 12.45 7.66 4.99
CA GLN A 78 13.59 8.58 4.91
C GLN A 78 13.86 9.36 6.23
N TYR A 79 12.87 9.45 7.12
CA TYR A 79 12.98 10.10 8.44
C TYR A 79 13.08 9.10 9.60
N GLY A 80 13.42 7.84 9.30
CA GLY A 80 13.69 6.80 10.30
C GLY A 80 12.48 6.49 11.20
N ALA A 81 12.75 6.15 12.46
CA ALA A 81 11.72 5.76 13.41
C ALA A 81 10.61 6.81 13.60
N PRO A 82 10.89 8.13 13.71
CA PRO A 82 9.85 9.14 13.73
C PRO A 82 8.93 9.11 12.51
N GLY A 83 9.51 8.99 11.31
CA GLY A 83 8.74 8.90 10.07
C GLY A 83 7.86 7.66 10.02
N MET A 84 8.40 6.51 10.42
CA MET A 84 7.63 5.26 10.49
C MET A 84 6.49 5.31 11.51
N HIS A 85 6.68 6.02 12.62
CA HIS A 85 5.62 6.28 13.59
C HIS A 85 4.55 7.23 13.03
N ALA A 86 4.95 8.27 12.30
CA ALA A 86 4.02 9.15 11.58
C ALA A 86 3.19 8.36 10.55
N LEU A 87 3.81 7.44 9.80
CA LEU A 87 3.09 6.56 8.88
C LEU A 87 2.02 5.72 9.59
N ALA A 88 2.37 5.09 10.71
CA ALA A 88 1.39 4.32 11.51
C ALA A 88 0.19 5.19 11.90
N ARG A 89 0.45 6.41 12.41
CA ARG A 89 -0.62 7.37 12.75
C ARG A 89 -1.46 7.79 11.54
N VAL A 90 -0.86 7.97 10.36
CA VAL A 90 -1.60 8.28 9.12
C VAL A 90 -2.54 7.12 8.74
N ILE A 91 -2.07 5.88 8.83
CA ILE A 91 -2.87 4.70 8.52
C ILE A 91 -4.05 4.58 9.50
N ASP A 92 -3.79 4.68 10.80
CA ASP A 92 -4.84 4.62 11.82
C ASP A 92 -5.89 5.72 11.62
N TYR A 93 -5.45 6.95 11.34
CA TYR A 93 -6.34 8.07 11.12
C TYR A 93 -7.21 7.89 9.86
N ALA A 94 -6.62 7.42 8.76
CA ALA A 94 -7.38 7.13 7.53
C ALA A 94 -8.45 6.06 7.77
N ARG A 95 -8.10 4.97 8.45
CA ARG A 95 -9.03 3.89 8.80
C ARG A 95 -10.16 4.36 9.70
N ALA A 96 -9.84 5.17 10.72
CA ALA A 96 -10.82 5.76 11.63
C ALA A 96 -11.84 6.65 10.89
N ASN A 97 -11.44 7.23 9.74
CA ASN A 97 -12.30 8.03 8.87
C ASN A 97 -12.98 7.22 7.76
N GLY A 98 -12.99 5.88 7.85
CA GLY A 98 -13.73 5.01 6.93
C GLY A 98 -13.07 4.80 5.57
N LEU A 99 -11.81 5.21 5.41
CA LEU A 99 -11.02 4.97 4.21
C LEU A 99 -10.32 3.61 4.27
N LEU A 100 -10.29 2.91 3.14
CA LEU A 100 -9.37 1.78 2.97
C LEU A 100 -7.94 2.30 2.76
N VAL A 101 -6.96 1.61 3.33
CA VAL A 101 -5.55 2.00 3.20
C VAL A 101 -4.77 0.99 2.38
N ILE A 102 -4.30 1.43 1.22
CA ILE A 102 -3.40 0.65 0.36
C ILE A 102 -1.98 1.13 0.64
N LEU A 103 -1.19 0.37 1.38
CA LEU A 103 0.18 0.78 1.64
C LEU A 103 1.06 0.49 0.43
N ASP A 104 1.72 1.51 -0.09
CA ASP A 104 2.62 1.38 -1.22
C ASP A 104 4.07 1.19 -0.75
N GLY A 105 4.43 -0.05 -0.40
CA GLY A 105 5.77 -0.44 0.09
C GLY A 105 6.61 -1.26 -0.90
N LYS A 106 5.99 -1.82 -1.96
CA LYS A 106 6.63 -2.64 -3.00
C LYS A 106 7.53 -3.75 -2.44
N ARG A 107 7.11 -4.37 -1.34
CA ARG A 107 7.94 -5.32 -0.60
C ARG A 107 8.15 -6.61 -1.40
N ASN A 108 9.31 -7.20 -1.20
CA ASN A 108 9.68 -8.52 -1.70
C ASN A 108 10.82 -9.04 -0.84
N ASP A 109 10.80 -10.32 -0.54
CA ASP A 109 11.92 -11.04 0.06
C ASP A 109 11.64 -12.55 -0.10
N ILE A 110 12.44 -13.40 0.52
CA ILE A 110 12.24 -14.86 0.51
C ILE A 110 12.04 -15.41 1.93
N GLY A 111 11.37 -16.56 2.00
CA GLY A 111 11.24 -17.34 3.23
C GLY A 111 10.79 -16.53 4.45
N SER A 112 11.50 -16.67 5.57
CA SER A 112 11.15 -16.02 6.84
C SER A 112 11.19 -14.49 6.79
N THR A 113 12.02 -13.89 5.92
CA THR A 113 12.07 -12.43 5.80
C THR A 113 10.80 -11.90 5.12
N ALA A 114 10.30 -12.59 4.10
CA ALA A 114 9.02 -12.26 3.49
C ALA A 114 7.86 -12.42 4.49
N THR A 115 7.90 -13.43 5.36
CA THR A 115 6.94 -13.58 6.46
C THR A 115 6.98 -12.38 7.41
N ALA A 116 8.16 -11.95 7.85
CA ALA A 116 8.29 -10.78 8.73
C ALA A 116 7.73 -9.50 8.09
N TYR A 117 7.92 -9.32 6.77
CA TYR A 117 7.26 -8.22 6.06
C TYR A 117 5.75 -8.38 5.99
N ALA A 118 5.24 -9.57 5.66
CA ALA A 118 3.81 -9.82 5.58
C ALA A 118 3.12 -9.57 6.94
N GLU A 119 3.63 -10.13 8.02
CA GLU A 119 3.14 -9.88 9.39
C GLU A 119 3.27 -8.41 9.78
N GLY A 120 4.42 -7.80 9.49
CA GLY A 120 4.69 -6.40 9.81
C GLY A 120 3.70 -5.46 9.13
N TRP A 121 3.47 -5.57 7.83
CA TRP A 121 2.67 -4.61 7.06
C TRP A 121 1.18 -4.96 6.98
N LEU A 122 0.85 -6.27 6.91
CA LEU A 122 -0.50 -6.79 6.70
C LEU A 122 -1.08 -7.51 7.91
N GLY A 123 -0.32 -7.73 8.99
CA GLY A 123 -0.82 -8.34 10.22
C GLY A 123 -2.02 -7.60 10.83
N ARG A 124 -2.64 -8.22 11.84
CA ARG A 124 -3.83 -7.64 12.50
C ARG A 124 -3.47 -6.32 13.19
N PRO A 125 -4.35 -5.31 13.18
CA PRO A 125 -4.16 -4.11 13.99
C PRO A 125 -3.93 -4.47 15.47
N GLY A 126 -2.88 -3.91 16.08
CA GLY A 126 -2.45 -4.24 17.44
C GLY A 126 -1.35 -5.31 17.52
N GLU A 127 -1.25 -6.19 16.53
CA GLU A 127 -0.11 -7.10 16.32
C GLU A 127 0.89 -6.52 15.31
N SER A 128 0.36 -5.84 14.29
CA SER A 128 1.08 -5.04 13.30
C SER A 128 0.97 -3.55 13.63
N ALA A 129 2.09 -2.85 13.54
CA ALA A 129 2.14 -1.39 13.71
C ALA A 129 1.48 -0.61 12.57
N TRP A 130 1.24 -1.24 11.40
CA TRP A 130 0.68 -0.57 10.23
C TRP A 130 -0.68 -1.13 9.81
N GLY A 131 -0.91 -2.44 9.86
CA GLY A 131 -2.23 -3.04 9.66
C GLY A 131 -2.97 -2.60 8.40
N ALA A 132 -2.26 -2.35 7.28
CA ALA A 132 -2.83 -1.76 6.07
C ALA A 132 -3.81 -2.69 5.34
N ASP A 133 -4.93 -2.20 4.81
CA ASP A 133 -5.95 -3.03 4.15
C ASP A 133 -5.44 -3.76 2.90
N ALA A 134 -4.43 -3.20 2.24
CA ALA A 134 -3.69 -3.85 1.18
C ALA A 134 -2.23 -3.39 1.12
N LEU A 135 -1.38 -4.16 0.44
CA LEU A 135 0.04 -3.86 0.27
C LEU A 135 0.47 -4.03 -1.20
N THR A 136 1.32 -3.13 -1.69
CA THR A 136 2.04 -3.36 -2.96
C THR A 136 3.24 -4.28 -2.76
N VAL A 137 3.38 -5.31 -3.61
CA VAL A 137 4.46 -6.31 -3.53
C VAL A 137 5.11 -6.55 -4.88
N SER A 138 6.40 -6.90 -4.91
CA SER A 138 7.15 -7.18 -6.13
C SER A 138 7.36 -8.69 -6.32
N PRO A 139 7.00 -9.26 -7.49
CA PRO A 139 7.07 -10.70 -7.73
C PRO A 139 8.45 -11.18 -8.23
N TYR A 140 9.45 -10.29 -8.27
CA TYR A 140 10.69 -10.53 -9.02
C TYR A 140 11.49 -11.76 -8.53
N LEU A 141 11.39 -12.11 -7.25
CA LEU A 141 12.21 -13.16 -6.65
C LEU A 141 11.65 -14.58 -6.88
N GLY A 142 10.43 -14.71 -7.39
CA GLY A 142 9.77 -16.00 -7.60
C GLY A 142 8.34 -16.02 -7.06
N ASP A 143 7.62 -17.09 -7.36
CA ASP A 143 6.27 -17.36 -6.86
C ASP A 143 6.26 -17.61 -5.34
N ASP A 144 7.27 -18.34 -4.84
CA ASP A 144 7.49 -18.58 -3.42
C ASP A 144 7.65 -17.28 -2.61
N SER A 145 8.24 -16.24 -3.20
CA SER A 145 8.40 -14.92 -2.57
C SER A 145 7.07 -14.21 -2.28
N LEU A 146 6.00 -14.52 -3.03
CA LEU A 146 4.67 -13.96 -2.81
C LEU A 146 3.88 -14.74 -1.76
N THR A 147 4.21 -16.01 -1.55
CA THR A 147 3.41 -16.94 -0.74
C THR A 147 3.16 -16.40 0.68
N PRO A 148 4.16 -15.86 1.43
CA PRO A 148 3.91 -15.32 2.76
C PRO A 148 2.94 -14.14 2.77
N PHE A 149 3.01 -13.27 1.76
CA PHE A 149 2.09 -12.13 1.64
C PHE A 149 0.67 -12.60 1.32
N VAL A 150 0.53 -13.57 0.41
CA VAL A 150 -0.78 -14.15 0.03
C VAL A 150 -1.43 -14.81 1.25
N THR A 151 -0.66 -15.62 2.00
CA THR A 151 -1.16 -16.28 3.22
C THR A 151 -1.72 -15.28 4.22
N ILE A 152 -0.94 -14.26 4.62
CA ILE A 152 -1.40 -13.26 5.59
C ILE A 152 -2.57 -12.42 5.02
N ALA A 153 -2.55 -12.12 3.72
CA ALA A 153 -3.66 -11.40 3.09
C ALA A 153 -4.96 -12.19 3.14
N CYS A 154 -4.94 -13.50 2.84
CA CYS A 154 -6.11 -14.37 2.95
C CYS A 154 -6.60 -14.47 4.41
N GLU A 155 -5.70 -14.70 5.37
CA GLU A 155 -6.05 -14.81 6.80
C GLU A 155 -6.71 -13.54 7.36
N ARG A 156 -6.31 -12.37 6.84
CA ARG A 156 -6.82 -11.06 7.29
C ARG A 156 -7.94 -10.51 6.41
N GLY A 157 -8.26 -11.14 5.28
CA GLY A 157 -9.11 -10.53 4.26
C GLY A 157 -8.52 -9.23 3.69
N ALA A 158 -7.19 -9.11 3.66
CA ALA A 158 -6.46 -7.99 3.06
C ALA A 158 -6.31 -8.16 1.54
N GLY A 159 -5.83 -7.12 0.86
CA GLY A 159 -5.52 -7.14 -0.57
C GLY A 159 -4.02 -7.10 -0.86
N LEU A 160 -3.64 -7.58 -2.04
CA LEU A 160 -2.29 -7.39 -2.59
C LEU A 160 -2.38 -6.72 -3.95
N PHE A 161 -1.49 -5.77 -4.18
CA PHE A 161 -1.25 -5.16 -5.49
C PHE A 161 0.14 -5.57 -5.97
N VAL A 162 0.20 -6.64 -6.76
CA VAL A 162 1.45 -7.17 -7.30
C VAL A 162 1.92 -6.30 -8.46
N LEU A 163 3.21 -5.94 -8.49
CA LEU A 163 3.77 -5.15 -9.58
C LEU A 163 3.81 -5.95 -10.89
N VAL A 164 2.99 -5.51 -11.86
CA VAL A 164 2.92 -6.11 -13.21
C VAL A 164 3.61 -5.19 -14.23
N LYS A 165 3.04 -4.01 -14.45
CA LYS A 165 3.54 -3.00 -15.39
C LYS A 165 3.63 -1.65 -14.70
N THR A 166 4.84 -1.08 -14.65
CA THR A 166 5.07 0.25 -14.06
C THR A 166 5.18 1.32 -15.14
N SER A 167 4.94 2.58 -14.74
CA SER A 167 4.88 3.75 -15.62
C SER A 167 6.22 4.43 -15.85
N ASN A 168 7.25 4.12 -15.07
CA ASN A 168 8.56 4.74 -15.21
C ASN A 168 9.21 4.37 -16.56
N PRO A 169 10.02 5.26 -17.17
CA PRO A 169 10.68 4.99 -18.44
C PRO A 169 11.49 3.69 -18.46
N GLY A 170 12.16 3.38 -17.34
CA GLY A 170 12.96 2.16 -17.18
C GLY A 170 12.17 0.86 -17.05
N GLY A 171 10.84 0.91 -16.85
CA GLY A 171 10.02 -0.30 -16.70
C GLY A 171 10.11 -1.23 -17.91
N ARG A 172 10.31 -0.65 -19.11
CA ARG A 172 10.46 -1.39 -20.37
C ARG A 172 11.69 -2.31 -20.42
N MET A 173 12.70 -2.04 -19.58
CA MET A 173 13.97 -2.78 -19.60
C MET A 173 13.78 -4.28 -19.34
N LEU A 174 12.89 -4.64 -18.41
CA LEU A 174 12.51 -6.04 -18.17
C LEU A 174 11.08 -6.34 -18.59
N GLN A 175 10.12 -5.49 -18.22
CA GLN A 175 8.69 -5.83 -18.30
C GLN A 175 8.24 -6.11 -19.73
N ASP A 176 8.82 -5.41 -20.71
CA ASP A 176 8.46 -5.52 -22.13
C ASP A 176 9.30 -6.57 -22.88
N LEU A 177 10.26 -7.23 -22.23
CA LEU A 177 10.99 -8.34 -22.85
C LEU A 177 10.03 -9.49 -23.15
N THR A 178 10.19 -10.09 -24.33
CA THR A 178 9.34 -11.19 -24.79
C THR A 178 10.07 -12.52 -24.67
N VAL A 179 9.44 -13.49 -24.00
CA VAL A 179 9.92 -14.88 -23.87
C VAL A 179 8.82 -15.81 -24.38
N GLU A 180 9.14 -16.55 -25.44
CA GLU A 180 8.21 -17.46 -26.13
C GLU A 180 6.89 -16.78 -26.54
N GLY A 181 6.98 -15.56 -27.09
CA GLY A 181 5.84 -14.84 -27.66
C GLY A 181 4.96 -14.08 -26.66
N LYS A 182 5.28 -14.09 -25.36
CA LYS A 182 4.60 -13.25 -24.34
C LYS A 182 5.60 -12.34 -23.64
N SER A 183 5.18 -11.12 -23.31
CA SER A 183 6.01 -10.22 -22.52
C SER A 183 6.12 -10.69 -21.06
N ILE A 184 7.18 -10.29 -20.36
CA ILE A 184 7.35 -10.59 -18.93
C ILE A 184 6.17 -10.05 -18.13
N TYR A 185 5.69 -8.83 -18.38
CA TYR A 185 4.54 -8.30 -17.62
C TYR A 185 3.26 -9.12 -17.87
N GLN A 186 3.06 -9.68 -19.08
CA GLN A 186 1.90 -10.55 -19.34
C GLN A 186 2.00 -11.84 -18.55
N ARG A 187 3.19 -12.47 -18.51
CA ARG A 187 3.45 -13.68 -17.71
C ARG A 187 3.19 -13.44 -16.22
N VAL A 188 3.63 -12.30 -15.70
CA VAL A 188 3.37 -11.91 -14.30
C VAL A 188 1.86 -11.71 -14.07
N GLY A 189 1.16 -11.04 -14.99
CA GLY A 189 -0.30 -10.86 -14.89
C GLY A 189 -1.05 -12.20 -14.84
N GLU A 190 -0.70 -13.14 -15.70
CA GLU A 190 -1.27 -14.50 -15.71
C GLU A 190 -0.98 -15.25 -14.41
N HIS A 191 0.22 -15.12 -13.86
CA HIS A 191 0.56 -15.74 -12.58
C HIS A 191 -0.25 -15.15 -11.41
N VAL A 192 -0.45 -13.83 -11.39
CA VAL A 192 -1.27 -13.15 -10.37
C VAL A 192 -2.73 -13.58 -10.47
N GLU A 193 -3.26 -13.74 -11.68
CA GLU A 193 -4.62 -14.26 -11.89
C GLU A 193 -4.74 -15.71 -11.37
N GLN A 194 -3.77 -16.58 -11.66
CA GLN A 194 -3.74 -17.95 -11.15
C GLN A 194 -3.71 -18.00 -9.62
N LEU A 195 -2.87 -17.16 -8.99
CA LEU A 195 -2.83 -17.02 -7.53
C LEU A 195 -4.20 -16.58 -6.99
N SER A 196 -4.83 -15.58 -7.61
CA SER A 196 -6.15 -15.12 -7.18
C SER A 196 -7.19 -16.24 -7.25
N LEU A 197 -7.26 -16.99 -8.36
CA LEU A 197 -8.25 -18.06 -8.56
C LEU A 197 -8.07 -19.23 -7.57
N ALA A 198 -6.86 -19.46 -7.06
CA ALA A 198 -6.61 -20.47 -6.04
C ALA A 198 -7.12 -20.09 -4.64
N HIS A 199 -7.49 -18.82 -4.43
CA HIS A 199 -7.82 -18.24 -3.12
C HIS A 199 -9.15 -17.46 -3.11
N VAL A 200 -10.01 -17.64 -4.12
CA VAL A 200 -11.38 -17.08 -4.22
C VAL A 200 -12.41 -18.08 -3.72
#